data_AF-A0A1H4CFC7-F1
#
_entry.id   AF-A0A1H4CFC7-F1
#
_cell.length_a   1.000
_cell.length_b   1.000
_cell.length_c   1.000
_cell.angle_alpha   90.00
_cell.angle_beta   90.00
_cell.angle_gamma   90.00
#
_symmetry.space_group_name_H-M   'P 1'
#
loop_
_entity.id
_entity.type
_entity.pdbx_description
1 polymer ?
#
loop_
_entity_poly.entity_id
_entity_poly.type
_entity_poly.pdbx_seq_one_letter_code
_entity_poly.pdbx_strand_id
1 'polypeptide(L)'
;MAQLKGFDTVMRALQEKQNRIKAVTDQVMKESSQEILTRAKGKCQFPEVRRELTLQYIDGKWIVSTQTPESAYVEFGTGLFAKRYVPGLPGSWQQMAWNFYINGKGRTPSFPYLYPAYEEVTAHVMDTLAEAIEGT
;
A
#
# COMPACT_ATOMS: atom_id res chain seq x y z
N MET A 1 -8.00 38.05 -33.38
CA MET A 1 -7.52 36.67 -33.14
C MET A 1 -8.65 35.72 -33.46
N ALA A 2 -8.50 34.85 -34.46
CA ALA A 2 -9.50 33.84 -34.76
C ALA A 2 -9.31 32.65 -33.80
N GLN A 3 -10.22 32.48 -32.84
CA GLN A 3 -10.33 31.23 -32.08
C GLN A 3 -10.82 30.14 -33.06
N LEU A 4 -10.08 29.04 -33.18
CA LEU A 4 -10.49 27.86 -33.92
C LEU A 4 -11.72 27.25 -33.24
N LYS A 5 -12.92 27.60 -33.71
CA LYS A 5 -14.18 27.02 -33.26
C LYS A 5 -14.10 25.49 -33.37
N GLY A 6 -14.16 24.81 -32.23
CA GLY A 6 -14.04 23.35 -32.12
C GLY A 6 -12.87 22.89 -31.24
N PHE A 7 -11.79 23.67 -31.15
CA PHE A 7 -10.66 23.33 -30.27
C PHE A 7 -11.06 23.35 -28.79
N ASP A 8 -11.87 24.33 -28.37
CA ASP A 8 -12.40 24.41 -27.00
C ASP A 8 -13.25 23.19 -26.62
N THR A 9 -14.02 22.66 -27.58
CA THR A 9 -14.82 21.44 -27.38
C THR A 9 -13.93 20.22 -27.17
N VAL A 10 -12.87 20.08 -27.96
CA VAL A 10 -11.87 19.02 -27.81
C VAL A 10 -11.16 19.13 -26.46
N MET A 11 -10.71 20.34 -26.08
CA MET A 11 -10.03 20.58 -24.80
C MET A 11 -10.93 20.27 -23.61
N ARG A 12 -12.22 20.64 -23.66
CA ARG A 12 -13.19 20.31 -22.62
C ARG A 12 -13.39 18.80 -22.51
N ALA A 13 -13.57 18.10 -23.63
CA ALA A 13 -13.74 16.64 -23.63
C ALA A 13 -12.49 15.92 -23.10
N LEU A 14 -11.29 16.40 -23.43
CA LEU A 14 -10.03 15.88 -22.88
C LEU A 14 -9.94 16.10 -21.37
N GLN A 15 -10.32 17.28 -20.88
CA GLN A 15 -10.32 17.58 -19.45
C GLN A 15 -11.31 16.70 -18.68
N GLU A 16 -12.51 16.48 -19.23
CA GLU A 16 -13.52 15.59 -18.64
C GLU A 16 -13.00 14.14 -18.56
N LYS A 17 -12.38 13.64 -19.63
CA LYS A 17 -11.75 12.30 -19.63
C LYS A 17 -10.62 12.19 -18.61
N GLN A 18 -9.74 13.19 -18.53
CA GLN A 18 -8.67 13.21 -17.52
C GLN A 18 -9.24 13.20 -16.09
N ASN A 19 -10.29 13.97 -15.82
CA ASN A 19 -10.92 14.00 -14.50
C ASN A 19 -11.55 12.64 -14.17
N ARG A 20 -12.16 11.97 -15.14
CA ARG A 20 -12.77 10.66 -14.94
C ARG A 20 -11.72 9.57 -14.68
N ILE A 21 -10.62 9.56 -15.44
CA ILE A 21 -9.48 8.65 -15.21
C ILE A 21 -8.91 8.85 -13.81
N LYS A 22 -8.73 10.11 -13.37
CA LYS A 22 -8.26 10.42 -12.01
C LYS A 22 -9.21 9.88 -10.94
N ALA A 23 -10.52 10.08 -11.11
CA ALA A 23 -11.53 9.60 -10.16
C ALA A 23 -11.55 8.07 -10.07
N VAL A 24 -11.50 7.38 -11.21
CA VAL A 24 -11.43 5.91 -11.26
C VAL A 24 -10.15 5.40 -10.61
N THR A 25 -9.00 6.02 -10.92
CA THR A 25 -7.71 5.64 -10.33
C THR A 25 -7.75 5.81 -8.81
N ASP A 26 -8.23 6.94 -8.30
CA ASP A 26 -8.34 7.17 -6.86
C ASP A 26 -9.27 6.14 -6.18
N GLN A 27 -10.40 5.82 -6.81
CA GLN A 27 -11.33 4.82 -6.28
C GLN A 27 -10.71 3.43 -6.20
N VAL A 28 -10.06 2.96 -7.28
CA VAL A 28 -9.37 1.66 -7.29
C VAL A 28 -8.27 1.61 -6.23
N MET A 29 -7.48 2.68 -6.11
CA MET A 29 -6.41 2.75 -5.10
C MET A 29 -6.96 2.76 -3.68
N LYS A 30 -8.06 3.45 -3.43
CA LYS A 30 -8.75 3.47 -2.13
C LYS A 30 -9.24 2.09 -1.75
N GLU A 31 -9.97 1.42 -2.65
CA GLU A 31 -10.53 0.09 -2.42
C GLU A 31 -9.43 -0.94 -2.18
N SER A 32 -8.39 -0.92 -3.02
CA SER A 32 -7.23 -1.80 -2.87
C SER A 32 -6.53 -1.58 -1.53
N SER A 33 -6.34 -0.33 -1.11
CA SER A 33 -5.72 0.00 0.18
C SER A 33 -6.60 -0.44 1.37
N GLN A 34 -7.92 -0.32 1.23
CA GLN A 34 -8.88 -0.80 2.24
C GLN A 34 -8.87 -2.33 2.33
N GLU A 35 -8.68 -3.03 1.21
CA GLU A 35 -8.51 -4.48 1.19
C GLU A 35 -7.20 -4.91 1.86
N ILE A 36 -6.08 -4.26 1.54
CA ILE A 36 -4.78 -4.49 2.20
C ILE A 36 -4.94 -4.34 3.72
N LEU A 37 -5.57 -3.24 4.17
CA LEU A 37 -5.82 -3.01 5.59
C LEU A 37 -6.64 -4.15 6.23
N THR A 38 -7.70 -4.59 5.56
CA THR A 38 -8.57 -5.66 6.04
C THR A 38 -7.81 -6.99 6.16
N ARG A 39 -7.06 -7.37 5.12
CA ARG A 39 -6.25 -8.60 5.11
C ARG A 39 -5.14 -8.54 6.15
N ALA A 40 -4.44 -7.42 6.26
CA ALA A 40 -3.40 -7.20 7.26
C ALA A 40 -3.96 -7.36 8.69
N LYS A 41 -5.14 -6.80 8.96
CA LYS A 41 -5.83 -6.97 10.26
C LYS A 41 -6.23 -8.42 10.52
N GLY A 42 -6.70 -9.13 9.49
CA GLY A 42 -7.06 -10.55 9.57
C GLY A 42 -5.86 -11.46 9.86
N LYS A 43 -4.70 -11.17 9.24
CA LYS A 43 -3.45 -11.91 9.46
C LYS A 43 -2.85 -11.61 10.83
N CYS A 44 -2.86 -10.34 11.28
CA CYS A 44 -2.22 -9.92 12.53
C CYS A 44 -2.85 -10.57 13.77
N GLN A 45 -2.07 -11.36 14.51
CA GLN A 45 -2.51 -12.05 15.73
C GLN A 45 -2.43 -11.21 17.01
N PHE A 46 -1.82 -10.03 16.96
CA PHE A 46 -1.59 -9.17 18.11
C PHE A 46 -2.64 -8.06 18.15
N PRO A 47 -3.58 -8.05 19.13
CA PRO A 47 -4.67 -7.07 19.15
C PRO A 47 -4.20 -5.61 19.19
N GLU A 48 -3.11 -5.32 19.89
CA GLU A 48 -2.54 -3.97 19.98
C GLU A 48 -2.02 -3.49 18.61
N VAL A 49 -1.19 -4.30 17.94
CA VAL A 49 -0.70 -4.02 16.58
C VAL A 49 -1.84 -3.93 15.56
N ARG A 50 -2.84 -4.80 15.70
CA ARG A 50 -4.02 -4.80 14.82
C ARG A 50 -4.82 -3.49 14.92
N ARG A 51 -4.91 -2.89 16.11
CA ARG A 51 -5.60 -1.60 16.33
C ARG A 51 -4.85 -0.43 15.73
N GLU A 52 -3.53 -0.49 15.70
CA GLU A 52 -2.66 0.55 15.14
C GLU A 52 -2.67 0.60 13.62
N LEU A 53 -3.08 -0.48 12.95
CA LEU A 53 -3.24 -0.52 11.50
C LEU A 53 -4.34 0.46 11.06
N THR A 54 -3.93 1.47 10.32
CA THR A 54 -4.80 2.54 9.80
C THR A 54 -4.64 2.69 8.29
N LEU A 55 -5.67 3.28 7.68
CA LEU A 55 -5.65 3.78 6.31
C LEU A 55 -5.76 5.30 6.37
N GLN A 56 -4.86 5.99 5.69
CA GLN A 56 -4.81 7.45 5.65
C GLN A 56 -4.67 7.92 4.20
N TYR A 57 -5.20 9.12 3.91
CA TYR A 57 -4.98 9.78 2.62
C TYR A 57 -4.05 10.98 2.85
N ILE A 58 -2.82 10.89 2.31
CA ILE A 58 -1.75 11.86 2.53
C ILE A 58 -1.14 12.20 1.18
N ASP A 59 -1.01 13.49 0.87
CA ASP A 59 -0.36 14.00 -0.35
C ASP A 59 -0.81 13.31 -1.65
N GLY A 60 -2.12 13.05 -1.76
CA GLY A 60 -2.72 12.42 -2.95
C GLY A 60 -2.56 10.90 -3.01
N LYS A 61 -2.22 10.24 -1.90
CA LYS A 61 -1.98 8.79 -1.84
C LYS A 61 -2.70 8.15 -0.66
N TRP A 62 -3.26 6.98 -0.90
CA TRP A 62 -3.76 6.10 0.13
C TRP A 62 -2.59 5.30 0.74
N ILE A 63 -2.44 5.39 2.06
CA ILE A 63 -1.33 4.79 2.81
C ILE A 63 -1.91 3.89 3.90
N VAL A 64 -1.51 2.62 3.87
CA VAL A 64 -1.74 1.68 4.97
C VAL A 64 -0.49 1.67 5.84
N SER A 65 -0.64 1.99 7.11
CA SER A 65 0.49 2.13 8.04
C SER A 65 0.13 1.65 9.44
N THR A 66 1.17 1.45 10.24
CA THR A 66 1.10 1.25 11.69
C THR A 66 1.70 2.46 12.41
N GLN A 67 1.33 2.66 13.67
CA GLN A 67 1.68 3.88 14.41
C GLN A 67 2.95 3.73 15.25
N THR A 68 3.38 2.51 15.55
CA THR A 68 4.48 2.24 16.48
C THR A 68 5.60 1.42 15.85
N PRO A 69 6.87 1.64 16.23
CA PRO A 69 7.98 0.77 15.80
C PRO A 69 7.82 -0.71 16.18
N GLU A 70 7.10 -0.99 17.27
CA GLU A 70 6.82 -2.33 17.78
C GLU A 70 6.10 -3.21 16.75
N SER A 71 5.19 -2.60 15.98
CA SER A 71 4.50 -3.27 14.87
C SER A 71 5.44 -3.80 13.79
N ALA A 72 6.55 -3.10 13.51
CA ALA A 72 7.56 -3.50 12.54
C ALA A 72 8.47 -4.61 13.12
N TYR A 73 8.77 -4.56 14.42
CA TYR A 73 9.48 -5.64 15.11
C TYR A 73 8.68 -6.95 15.10
N VAL A 74 7.35 -6.87 15.16
CA VAL A 74 6.46 -8.04 15.03
C VAL A 74 6.46 -8.54 13.59
N GLU A 75 6.28 -7.66 12.60
CA GLU A 75 6.26 -8.03 11.16
C GLU A 75 7.53 -8.78 10.75
N PHE A 76 8.70 -8.25 11.12
CA PHE A 76 9.99 -8.75 10.65
C PHE A 76 10.74 -9.61 11.67
N GLY A 77 10.29 -9.64 12.92
CA GLY A 77 11.02 -10.26 14.03
C GLY A 77 12.24 -9.44 14.46
N THR A 78 12.95 -9.92 15.48
CA THR A 78 14.17 -9.28 16.00
C THR A 78 15.31 -10.29 16.19
N GLY A 79 16.55 -9.81 16.32
CA GLY A 79 17.72 -10.64 16.67
C GLY A 79 17.95 -11.81 15.69
N LEU A 80 18.01 -13.05 16.22
CA LEU A 80 18.24 -14.26 15.41
C LEU A 80 17.08 -14.55 14.43
N PHE A 81 15.84 -14.19 14.80
CA PHE A 81 14.68 -14.41 13.92
C PHE A 81 14.69 -13.45 12.73
N ALA A 82 14.98 -12.16 12.97
CA ALA A 82 15.18 -11.20 11.89
C ALA A 82 16.30 -11.66 10.94
N LYS A 83 17.44 -12.09 11.47
CA LYS A 83 18.55 -12.63 10.65
C LYS A 83 18.17 -13.83 9.78
N ARG A 84 17.17 -14.62 10.20
CA ARG A 84 16.69 -15.78 9.43
C ARG A 84 15.63 -15.40 8.40
N TYR A 85 14.72 -14.51 8.75
CA TYR A 85 13.56 -14.16 7.92
C TYR A 85 13.88 -13.07 6.89
N VAL A 86 14.53 -11.98 7.32
CA VAL A 86 14.77 -10.79 6.48
C VAL A 86 15.50 -11.13 5.17
N PRO A 87 16.54 -12.01 5.13
CA PRO A 87 17.18 -12.35 3.86
C PRO A 87 16.28 -13.00 2.81
N GLY A 88 15.14 -13.57 3.21
CA GLY A 88 14.15 -14.16 2.31
C GLY A 88 13.17 -13.15 1.69
N LEU A 89 13.22 -11.87 2.11
CA LEU A 89 12.33 -10.83 1.62
C LEU A 89 12.85 -10.18 0.33
N PRO A 90 11.99 -9.53 -0.47
CA PRO A 90 12.42 -8.64 -1.55
C PRO A 90 13.38 -7.55 -1.06
N GLY A 91 14.37 -7.18 -1.89
CA GLY A 91 15.49 -6.30 -1.46
C GLY A 91 15.08 -4.95 -0.88
N SER A 92 14.00 -4.33 -1.39
CA SER A 92 13.45 -3.08 -0.84
C SER A 92 12.90 -3.26 0.57
N TRP A 93 12.28 -4.40 0.85
CA TRP A 93 11.73 -4.73 2.16
C TRP A 93 12.81 -5.13 3.14
N GLN A 94 13.90 -5.74 2.66
CA GLN A 94 15.07 -6.00 3.50
C GLN A 94 15.64 -4.70 4.06
N GLN A 95 15.85 -3.69 3.20
CA GLN A 95 16.35 -2.39 3.60
C GLN A 95 15.43 -1.74 4.64
N MET A 96 14.12 -1.82 4.44
CA MET A 96 13.16 -1.31 5.42
C MET A 96 13.22 -2.08 6.74
N ALA A 97 13.23 -3.42 6.70
CA ALA A 97 13.29 -4.26 7.89
C ALA A 97 14.58 -4.02 8.71
N TRP A 98 15.72 -3.79 8.05
CA TRP A 98 16.99 -3.49 8.73
C TRP A 98 16.98 -2.15 9.47
N ASN A 99 16.18 -1.17 9.05
CA ASN A 99 16.00 0.07 9.82
C ASN A 99 15.39 -0.18 11.20
N PHE A 100 14.59 -1.25 11.34
CA PHE A 100 13.95 -1.67 12.58
C PHE A 100 14.72 -2.79 13.31
N TYR A 101 15.92 -3.13 12.85
CA TYR A 101 16.72 -4.19 13.47
C TYR A 101 17.61 -3.70 14.62
N ILE A 102 17.86 -2.39 14.70
CA ILE A 102 18.87 -1.75 15.57
C ILE A 102 18.44 -1.81 17.05
N ASN A 103 18.44 -3.01 17.62
CA ASN A 103 18.41 -3.30 19.06
C ASN A 103 18.88 -4.74 19.36
N GLY A 104 19.02 -5.61 18.34
CA GLY A 104 19.98 -6.73 18.29
C GLY A 104 19.97 -7.82 19.37
N LYS A 105 19.10 -7.77 20.39
CA LYS A 105 19.03 -8.76 21.50
C LYS A 105 17.61 -9.31 21.76
N GLY A 106 16.63 -8.92 20.95
CA GLY A 106 15.25 -9.46 21.06
C GLY A 106 15.14 -10.92 20.62
N ARG A 107 14.18 -11.65 21.21
CA ARG A 107 13.81 -13.02 20.84
C ARG A 107 12.45 -13.08 20.13
N THR A 108 11.93 -11.95 19.66
CA THR A 108 10.60 -11.87 19.04
C THR A 108 10.65 -12.56 17.67
N PRO A 109 9.90 -13.66 17.47
CA PRO A 109 9.75 -14.27 16.15
C PRO A 109 9.04 -13.31 15.20
N SER A 110 9.33 -13.42 13.91
CA SER A 110 8.54 -12.69 12.90
C SER A 110 7.13 -13.24 12.83
N PHE A 111 6.18 -12.34 12.65
CA PHE A 111 4.79 -12.65 12.41
C PHE A 111 4.27 -11.74 11.30
N PRO A 112 4.48 -12.11 10.03
CA PRO A 112 4.17 -11.26 8.89
C PRO A 112 2.65 -11.09 8.70
N TYR A 113 2.19 -9.84 8.57
CA TYR A 113 0.78 -9.51 8.40
C TYR A 113 0.56 -8.45 7.30
N LEU A 114 1.36 -7.38 7.28
CA LEU A 114 1.12 -6.23 6.40
C LEU A 114 1.69 -6.46 5.00
N TYR A 115 2.96 -6.88 4.92
CA TYR A 115 3.63 -7.07 3.64
C TYR A 115 3.05 -8.22 2.81
N PRO A 116 2.71 -9.38 3.40
CA PRO A 116 1.98 -10.42 2.68
C PRO A 116 0.61 -9.95 2.18
N ALA A 117 -0.11 -9.14 2.97
CA ALA A 117 -1.38 -8.57 2.54
C ALA A 117 -1.22 -7.60 1.36
N TYR A 118 -0.15 -6.80 1.37
CA TYR A 118 0.21 -5.93 0.26
C TYR A 118 0.50 -6.72 -1.02
N GLU A 119 1.32 -7.77 -0.94
CA GLU A 119 1.67 -8.62 -2.09
C GLU A 119 0.43 -9.29 -2.70
N GLU A 120 -0.42 -9.88 -1.87
CA GLU A 120 -1.64 -10.56 -2.33
C GLU A 120 -2.59 -9.62 -3.08
N VAL A 121 -2.72 -8.37 -2.62
CA VAL A 121 -3.62 -7.39 -3.26
C VAL A 121 -2.96 -6.81 -4.50
N THR A 122 -1.73 -6.32 -4.39
CA THR A 122 -1.07 -5.63 -5.50
C THR A 122 -0.79 -6.52 -6.70
N ALA A 123 -0.78 -7.85 -6.54
CA ALA A 123 -0.72 -8.81 -7.64
C ALA A 123 -1.80 -8.61 -8.71
N HIS A 124 -2.96 -8.05 -8.37
CA HIS A 124 -4.08 -7.87 -9.31
C HIS A 124 -4.58 -6.41 -9.44
N VAL A 125 -4.05 -5.47 -8.65
CA VAL A 125 -4.46 -4.04 -8.70
C VAL A 125 -4.26 -3.44 -10.08
N MET A 126 -3.18 -3.82 -10.78
CA MET A 126 -2.89 -3.30 -12.11
C MET A 126 -3.92 -3.76 -13.15
N ASP A 127 -4.39 -5.00 -13.03
CA ASP A 127 -5.44 -5.55 -13.91
C ASP A 127 -6.77 -4.84 -13.63
N THR A 128 -7.15 -4.70 -12.35
CA THR A 128 -8.35 -3.96 -11.94
C THR A 128 -8.33 -2.50 -12.43
N LEU A 129 -7.17 -1.85 -12.37
CA LEU A 129 -7.02 -0.48 -12.83
C LEU A 129 -7.16 -0.38 -14.36
N ALA A 130 -6.57 -1.31 -15.11
CA ALA A 130 -6.68 -1.35 -16.56
C ALA A 130 -8.14 -1.54 -17.00
N GLU A 131 -8.84 -2.52 -16.42
CA GLU A 131 -10.26 -2.77 -16.69
C GLU A 131 -11.13 -1.56 -16.36
N ALA A 132 -10.89 -0.92 -15.22
CA ALA A 132 -11.66 0.24 -14.80
C ALA A 132 -11.42 1.47 -15.71
N ILE A 133 -10.21 1.64 -16.25
CA ILE A 133 -9.88 2.71 -17.20
C ILE A 133 -10.47 2.42 -18.59
N GLU A 134 -10.44 1.17 -19.06
CA GLU A 134 -11.04 0.80 -20.35
C GLU A 134 -12.57 0.93 -20.35
N GLY A 135 -13.20 0.75 -19.18
CA GLY A 135 -14.64 0.97 -18.99
C GLY A 135 -15.08 2.45 -18.94
N THR A 136 -14.17 3.42 -19.09
CA THR A 136 -14.42 4.87 -18.91
C THR A 136 -14.66 5.66 -20.20
#